data_AF-A0A4Y4XNT0-F1
#
_entry.id   AF-A0A4Y4XNT0-F1
#
_cell.length_a   1.000
_cell.length_b   1.000
_cell.length_c   1.000
_cell.angle_alpha   90.00
_cell.angle_beta   90.00
_cell.angle_gamma   90.00
#
_symmetry.space_group_name_H-M   'P 1'
#
loop_
_entity.id
_entity.type
_entity.pdbx_description
1 polymer ?
#
loop_
_entity_poly.entity_id
_entity_poly.type
_entity_poly.pdbx_seq_one_letter_code
_entity_poly.pdbx_strand_id
1 'polypeptide(L)' 'EIAGKTGTSNNNIDAWFIGFTPTLQSVIWFGRDDNTPISKGATGGVVSAPVYSYFMRNILSIEPSLKRKFDVPKG' A
#
# COMPACT_ATOMS: atom_id res chain seq x y z
N GLU A 1 -10.85 -6.46 7.60
CA GLU A 1 -9.46 -6.19 8.01
C GLU A 1 -8.62 -5.94 6.77
N ILE A 2 -7.53 -5.18 6.93
CA ILE A 2 -6.50 -4.94 5.91
C ILE A 2 -5.17 -4.94 6.67
N ALA A 3 -4.20 -5.69 6.18
CA ALA A 3 -2.83 -5.64 6.69
C ALA A 3 -1.94 -4.90 5.69
N GLY A 4 -0.91 -4.21 6.17
CA GLY A 4 0.00 -3.51 5.27
C GLY A 4 1.26 -2.99 5.94
N LYS A 5 2.24 -2.64 5.11
CA LYS A 5 3.55 -2.15 5.53
C LYS A 5 4.02 -1.04 4.61
N THR A 6 4.55 0.02 5.24
CA THR A 6 5.29 1.09 4.57
C THR A 6 6.73 0.67 4.26
N GLY A 7 7.24 1.12 3.12
CA GLY A 7 8.65 1.05 2.75
C GLY A 7 9.16 2.42 2.32
N THR A 8 10.42 2.74 2.64
CA THR A 8 11.10 3.96 2.17
C THR A 8 12.56 3.62 2.03
N SER A 9 13.14 3.89 0.87
CA SER A 9 14.58 3.71 0.65
C SER A 9 15.37 4.92 1.14
N ASN A 10 16.70 4.78 1.18
CA ASN A 10 17.58 5.88 1.57
C ASN A 10 17.36 7.11 0.67
N ASN A 11 17.59 8.30 1.22
CA ASN A 11 17.47 9.57 0.51
C ASN A 11 16.08 9.83 -0.13
N ASN A 12 15.02 9.14 0.32
CA ASN A 12 13.66 9.32 -0.20
C ASN A 12 13.54 9.15 -1.73
N ILE A 13 14.35 8.26 -2.33
CA ILE A 13 14.27 7.98 -3.77
C ILE A 13 13.08 7.07 -4.10
N ASP A 14 12.68 6.20 -3.15
CA ASP A 14 11.48 5.37 -3.25
C ASP A 14 10.58 5.49 -2.03
N ALA A 15 9.27 5.42 -2.30
CA ALA A 15 8.21 5.31 -1.31
C ALA A 15 7.23 4.21 -1.73
N TRP A 16 6.97 3.24 -0.84
CA TRP A 16 6.07 2.12 -1.11
C TRP A 16 5.05 1.94 0.01
N PHE A 17 3.86 1.47 -0.36
CA PHE A 17 2.94 0.81 0.55
C PHE A 17 2.48 -0.50 -0.07
N ILE A 18 2.70 -1.59 0.65
CA ILE A 18 2.26 -2.94 0.26
C ILE A 18 1.20 -3.36 1.26
N GLY A 19 0.05 -3.82 0.78
CA GLY A 19 -1.01 -4.31 1.66
C GLY A 19 -1.82 -5.42 1.03
N PHE A 20 -2.54 -6.14 1.90
CA PHE A 20 -3.35 -7.27 1.49
C PHE A 20 -4.58 -7.48 2.37
N THR A 21 -5.59 -8.08 1.74
CA THR A 21 -6.71 -8.79 2.34
C THR A 21 -6.54 -10.29 2.03
N PRO A 22 -7.39 -11.19 2.56
CA PRO A 22 -7.35 -12.61 2.21
C PRO A 22 -7.39 -12.93 0.71
N THR A 23 -7.95 -12.04 -0.13
CA THR A 23 -8.19 -12.31 -1.56
C THR A 23 -7.59 -11.26 -2.50
N LEU A 24 -6.97 -10.20 -1.97
CA LEU A 24 -6.39 -9.14 -2.79
C LEU A 24 -5.09 -8.64 -2.16
N GLN A 25 -4.01 -8.65 -2.93
CA GLN A 25 -2.77 -7.96 -2.61
C GLN A 25 -2.57 -6.82 -3.59
N SER A 26 -2.13 -5.66 -3.11
CA SER A 26 -1.77 -4.53 -3.96
C SER A 26 -0.56 -3.77 -3.43
N VAL A 27 0.15 -3.12 -4.34
CA VAL A 27 1.36 -2.35 -4.06
C VAL A 27 1.23 -1.00 -4.76
N ILE A 28 1.48 0.07 -4.01
CA ILE A 28 1.62 1.42 -4.55
C ILE A 28 3.07 1.85 -4.37
N TRP A 29 3.70 2.25 -5.47
CA TRP A 29 5.06 2.78 -5.50
C TRP A 29 5.08 4.18 -6.08
N PHE A 30 5.95 5.01 -5.52
CA PHE A 30 6.41 6.24 -6.13
C PHE A 30 7.94 6.28 -6.12
N GLY A 31 8.49 6.69 -7.25
CA GLY A 31 9.90 6.99 -7.46
C GLY A 31 10.06 7.76 -8.78
N ARG A 32 11.30 8.16 -9.07
CA ARG A 32 11.66 8.82 -10.33
C ARG A 32 12.55 7.88 -11.13
N ASP A 33 12.37 7.85 -12.44
CA ASP A 33 13.15 6.95 -13.32
C ASP A 33 14.67 7.21 -13.27
N ASP A 34 15.08 8.42 -12.88
CA ASP A 34 16.47 8.84 -12.75
C ASP A 34 17.07 8.67 -11.33
N ASN A 35 16.35 8.02 -10.42
CA ASN A 35 16.72 7.84 -9.01
C ASN A 35 16.97 9.14 -8.22
N THR A 36 16.54 10.30 -8.71
CA THR A 36 16.60 11.51 -7.90
C THR A 36 15.58 11.45 -6.76
N PRO A 37 15.86 12.09 -5.60
CA PRO A 37 14.92 12.11 -4.47
C PRO A 37 13.52 12.59 -4.89
N ILE A 38 12.47 11.93 -4.40
CA ILE A 38 11.09 12.33 -4.66
C ILE A 38 10.87 13.75 -4.12
N SER A 39 11.07 13.89 -2.80
CA SER A 39 11.17 15.15 -2.07
C SER A 39 11.62 14.86 -0.62
N LYS A 40 12.03 15.90 0.11
CA LYS A 40 12.35 15.77 1.53
C LYS A 40 11.12 15.30 2.31
N GLY A 41 11.23 14.18 3.02
CA GLY A 41 10.13 13.63 3.83
C GLY A 41 9.11 12.80 3.04
N ALA A 42 9.34 12.56 1.75
CA ALA A 42 8.54 11.62 0.95
C ALA A 42 8.79 10.18 1.43
N THR A 43 8.05 9.75 2.45
CA THR A 43 8.05 8.38 2.96
C THR A 43 6.86 7.61 2.41
N GLY A 44 6.93 6.28 2.46
CA GLY A 44 5.82 5.39 2.08
C GLY A 44 4.53 5.67 2.84
N GLY A 45 4.63 6.13 4.09
CA GLY A 45 3.46 6.52 4.90
C GLY A 45 2.82 7.83 4.46
N VAL A 46 3.60 8.74 3.86
CA VAL A 46 3.13 10.07 3.43
C VAL A 46 2.62 10.05 2.00
N VAL A 47 3.33 9.37 1.09
CA VAL A 47 3.04 9.43 -0.35
C VAL A 47 2.21 8.22 -0.80
N SER A 48 2.65 7.00 -0.47
CA SER A 48 2.06 5.77 -1.03
C SER A 48 0.83 5.29 -0.25
N ALA A 49 0.84 5.40 1.09
CA ALA A 49 -0.24 4.91 1.94
C ALA A 49 -1.61 5.60 1.70
N PRO A 50 -1.70 6.93 1.48
CA PRO A 50 -2.97 7.57 1.16
C PRO A 50 -3.57 7.08 -0.16
N VAL A 51 -2.73 6.86 -1.17
CA VAL A 51 -3.16 6.35 -2.49
C VAL A 51 -3.62 4.90 -2.38
N TYR A 52 -2.92 4.07 -1.59
CA TYR A 52 -3.40 2.72 -1.27
C TYR A 52 -4.77 2.77 -0.57
N SER A 53 -4.97 3.67 0.40
CA SER A 53 -6.27 3.84 1.08
C SER A 53 -7.37 4.23 0.10
N TYR A 54 -7.08 5.16 -0.82
CA TYR A 54 -8.01 5.55 -1.88
C TYR A 54 -8.36 4.36 -2.78
N PHE A 55 -7.37 3.63 -3.29
CA PHE A 55 -7.58 2.44 -4.11
C PHE A 55 -8.45 1.41 -3.39
N MET A 56 -8.13 1.09 -2.13
CA MET A 56 -8.89 0.11 -1.35
C MET A 56 -10.32 0.55 -1.05
N ARG A 57 -10.58 1.85 -0.86
CA ARG A 57 -11.96 2.35 -0.69
C ARG A 57 -12.77 2.18 -1.98
N ASN A 58 -12.17 2.48 -3.13
CA ASN A 58 -12.86 2.34 -4.41
C ASN A 58 -13.12 0.87 -4.76
N ILE A 59 -12.13 -0.01 -4.60
CA ILE A 59 -12.33 -1.43 -4.93
C ILE A 59 -13.40 -2.07 -4.05
N LEU A 60 -13.48 -1.68 -2.76
CA LEU A 60 -14.52 -2.17 -1.85
C LEU A 60 -15.91 -1.60 -2.15
N SER A 61 -15.99 -0.46 -2.84
CA SER A 61 -17.25 0.08 -3.33
C SER A 61 -17.73 -0.63 -4.60
N ILE A 62 -16.80 -1.08 -5.46
CA ILE A 62 -17.10 -1.79 -6.71
C ILE A 62 -17.38 -3.26 -6.44
N GLU A 63 -16.59 -3.88 -5.57
CA GLU A 63 -16.72 -5.29 -5.20
C GLU A 63 -16.81 -5.46 -3.66
N PRO A 64 -18.01 -5.23 -3.08
CA PRO A 64 -18.22 -5.36 -1.65
C PRO A 64 -18.06 -6.78 -1.11
N SER A 65 -18.11 -7.81 -1.98
CA SER A 65 -18.01 -9.22 -1.57
C SER A 65 -16.57 -9.68 -1.30
N LEU A 66 -15.57 -8.85 -1.60
CA LEU A 66 -14.16 -9.15 -1.31
C LEU A 66 -14.01 -9.58 0.16
N LYS A 67 -13.42 -10.77 0.35
CA LYS A 67 -13.16 -11.29 1.68
C LYS A 67 -12.17 -10.37 2.39
N ARG A 68 -12.54 -9.94 3.59
CA ARG A 68 -11.75 -9.00 4.41
C ARG A 68 -11.34 -9.56 5.76
N LYS A 69 -11.91 -10.67 6.20
CA LYS A 69 -11.57 -11.27 7.49
C LYS A 69 -10.62 -12.44 7.27
N PHE A 70 -9.51 -12.44 7.98
CA PHE A 70 -8.58 -13.56 7.93
C PHE A 70 -9.14 -14.73 8.75
N ASP A 71 -9.11 -15.93 8.16
CA ASP A 71 -9.51 -17.14 8.90
C ASP A 71 -8.35 -17.57 9.80
N VAL A 72 -8.65 -17.83 11.06
CA VAL A 72 -7.69 -18.44 11.97
C VAL A 72 -7.57 -19.93 11.60
N PRO A 73 -6.38 -20.44 11.24
CA PRO A 73 -6.20 -21.86 10.95
C PRO A 73 -6.54 -22.73 12.17
N LYS A 74 -7.01 -23.96 11.94
CA LYS A 74 -7.43 -24.91 12.99
C LYS A 74 -6.26 -25.60 13.72
N GLY A 75 -5.18 -24.87 14.00
CA GLY A 75 -3.94 -25.41 14.58
C GLY A 75 -4.16 -26.43 15.69
#